data_AF-A0A8H6S7S4-F1
#
_entry.id   AF-A0A8H6S7S4-F1
#
_cell.length_a   1.000
_cell.length_b   1.000
_cell.length_c   1.000
_cell.angle_alpha   90.00
_cell.angle_beta   90.00
_cell.angle_gamma   90.00
#
_symmetry.space_group_name_H-M   'P 1'
#
loop_
_entity.id
_entity.type
_entity.pdbx_description
1 polymer ?
#
loop_
_entity_poly.entity_id
_entity_poly.type
_entity_poly.pdbx_seq_one_letter_code
_entity_poly.pdbx_strand_id
1 'polypeptide(L)'
;MSKLAEDPRDASLEAKFSLPNTWTQDSFDGLSTSGMFLSGLIMVTRNRFLAWPSVIFGLSSSINAHPLRTKEGGGSALPNLALCVMALFASYIPLLMISNFPKQTSTPL
;
A
#
# COMPACT_ATOMS: atom_id res chain seq x y z
N MET A 1 -2.70 61.66 -11.50
CA MET A 1 -2.35 60.23 -11.66
C MET A 1 -2.38 59.62 -10.27
N SER A 2 -3.38 58.78 -9.97
CA SER A 2 -3.62 58.31 -8.61
C SER A 2 -2.65 57.19 -8.22
N LYS A 3 -2.09 57.30 -7.02
CA LYS A 3 -1.21 56.31 -6.36
C LYS A 3 -1.88 54.96 -6.06
N LEU A 4 -3.11 54.74 -6.50
CA LEU A 4 -3.88 53.51 -6.23
C LEU A 4 -3.48 52.35 -7.13
N ALA A 5 -2.91 52.61 -8.30
CA ALA A 5 -2.51 51.56 -9.25
C ALA A 5 -1.23 50.81 -8.85
N GLU A 6 -0.48 51.32 -7.86
CA GLU A 6 0.79 50.72 -7.37
C GLU A 6 0.73 50.45 -5.86
N ASP A 7 -0.44 50.17 -5.28
CA ASP A 7 -0.49 49.72 -3.89
C ASP A 7 -0.11 48.22 -3.83
N PRO A 8 1.04 47.84 -3.22
CA PRO A 8 1.46 46.44 -3.11
C PRO A 8 0.53 45.61 -2.21
N ARG A 9 -0.47 46.23 -1.57
CA ARG A 9 -1.48 45.58 -0.73
C ARG A 9 -2.83 45.43 -1.42
N ASP A 10 -2.91 45.74 -2.71
CA ASP A 10 -4.14 45.61 -3.48
C ASP A 10 -4.56 44.14 -3.60
N ALA A 11 -5.68 43.80 -2.94
CA ALA A 11 -6.25 42.46 -2.97
C ALA A 11 -6.80 42.08 -4.35
N SER A 12 -7.05 43.05 -5.25
CA SER A 12 -7.50 42.75 -6.61
C SER A 12 -6.40 42.14 -7.50
N LEU A 13 -5.14 42.24 -7.08
CA LEU A 13 -3.97 41.65 -7.76
C LEU A 13 -3.59 40.27 -7.17
N GLU A 14 -4.40 39.71 -6.27
CA GLU A 14 -4.13 38.40 -5.70
C GLU A 14 -4.32 37.30 -6.76
N ALA A 15 -3.26 36.57 -7.07
CA ALA A 15 -3.33 35.38 -7.92
C ALA A 15 -3.50 34.14 -7.05
N LYS A 16 -4.37 33.23 -7.47
CA LYS A 16 -4.49 31.92 -6.82
C LYS A 16 -3.13 31.24 -6.84
N PHE A 17 -2.62 30.91 -5.66
CA PHE A 17 -1.39 30.14 -5.52
C PHE A 17 -1.55 28.82 -6.29
N SER A 18 -0.77 28.64 -7.34
CA SER A 18 -0.67 27.41 -8.11
C SER A 18 0.77 26.94 -8.04
N LEU A 19 0.94 25.69 -7.68
CA LEU A 19 2.24 25.05 -7.71
C LEU A 19 2.66 24.94 -9.19
N PRO A 20 3.96 25.10 -9.51
CA PRO A 20 4.43 24.90 -10.87
C PRO A 20 4.03 23.50 -11.37
N ASN A 21 3.73 23.34 -12.66
CA ASN A 21 3.33 22.04 -13.25
C ASN A 21 4.37 20.92 -13.04
N THR A 22 5.62 21.29 -12.74
CA THR A 22 6.71 20.36 -12.42
C THR A 22 6.73 19.94 -10.95
N TRP A 23 5.88 20.52 -10.11
CA TRP A 23 5.74 20.17 -8.71
C TRP A 23 4.93 18.88 -8.61
N THR A 24 5.62 17.77 -8.37
CA THR A 24 5.01 16.46 -8.15
C THR A 24 4.09 16.51 -6.94
N GLN A 25 2.78 16.38 -7.17
CA GLN A 25 1.80 16.11 -6.12
C GLN A 25 1.85 14.62 -5.75
N ASP A 26 1.70 14.33 -4.46
CA ASP A 26 1.56 12.95 -3.97
C ASP A 26 0.40 12.28 -4.71
N SER A 27 0.75 11.32 -5.56
CA SER A 27 -0.22 10.52 -6.30
C SER A 27 -0.67 9.38 -5.39
N PHE A 28 -1.98 9.23 -5.21
CA PHE A 28 -2.54 8.14 -4.42
C PHE A 28 -2.12 6.79 -5.01
N ASP A 29 -1.24 6.08 -4.31
CA ASP A 29 -0.81 4.73 -4.70
C ASP A 29 -1.77 3.68 -4.14
N GLY A 30 -2.96 3.61 -4.76
CA GLY A 30 -3.99 2.64 -4.38
C GLY A 30 -3.54 1.18 -4.51
N LEU A 31 -2.53 0.90 -5.34
CA LEU A 31 -2.01 -0.44 -5.55
C LEU A 31 -1.10 -0.88 -4.39
N SER A 32 -0.25 0.02 -3.88
CA SER A 32 0.53 -0.26 -2.68
C SER A 32 -0.33 -0.31 -1.42
N THR A 33 -1.33 0.57 -1.29
CA THR A 33 -2.26 0.54 -0.15
C THR A 33 -3.06 -0.77 -0.08
N SER A 34 -3.57 -1.24 -1.23
CA SER A 34 -4.31 -2.51 -1.28
C SER A 34 -3.43 -3.72 -1.01
N GLY A 35 -2.15 -3.71 -1.41
CA GLY A 35 -1.18 -4.75 -1.05
C GLY A 35 -0.95 -4.84 0.47
N MET A 36 -0.75 -3.70 1.15
CA MET A 36 -0.59 -3.67 2.61
C MET A 36 -1.85 -4.16 3.34
N PHE A 37 -3.03 -3.74 2.87
CA PHE A 37 -4.31 -4.17 3.44
C PHE A 37 -4.53 -5.67 3.27
N LEU A 38 -4.28 -6.20 2.06
CA LEU A 38 -4.45 -7.63 1.77
C LEU A 38 -3.45 -8.48 2.57
N SER A 39 -2.20 -8.01 2.71
CA SER A 39 -1.18 -8.63 3.57
C SER A 39 -1.64 -8.70 5.03
N GLY A 40 -2.24 -7.63 5.55
CA GLY A 40 -2.82 -7.60 6.89
C GLY A 40 -3.98 -8.61 7.04
N LEU A 41 -4.87 -8.66 6.06
CA LEU A 41 -5.99 -9.61 6.03
C LEU A 41 -5.52 -11.07 6.03
N ILE A 42 -4.47 -11.39 5.28
CA ILE A 42 -3.90 -12.76 5.23
C ILE A 42 -3.30 -13.13 6.58
N MET A 43 -2.64 -12.19 7.27
CA MET A 43 -2.07 -12.44 8.58
C MET A 43 -3.13 -12.76 9.64
N VAL A 44 -4.30 -12.09 9.55
CA VAL A 44 -5.44 -12.33 10.47
C VAL A 44 -6.20 -13.60 10.10
N THR A 45 -6.53 -13.78 8.83
CA THR A 45 -7.37 -14.90 8.37
C THR A 45 -6.60 -16.21 8.23
N ARG A 46 -5.27 -16.14 8.10
CA ARG A 46 -4.37 -17.28 7.81
C ARG A 46 -4.85 -18.12 6.62
N ASN A 47 -5.55 -17.49 5.67
CA ASN A 47 -6.14 -18.18 4.52
C ASN A 47 -5.12 -18.31 3.38
N ARG A 48 -4.63 -19.53 3.15
CA ARG A 48 -3.65 -19.87 2.10
C ARG A 48 -4.12 -19.52 0.69
N PHE A 49 -5.43 -19.61 0.40
CA PHE A 49 -5.95 -19.34 -0.95
C PHE A 49 -5.86 -17.85 -1.32
N LEU A 50 -5.80 -16.96 -0.34
CA LEU A 50 -5.66 -15.52 -0.55
C LEU A 50 -4.19 -15.06 -0.61
N ALA A 51 -3.26 -15.86 -0.08
CA ALA A 51 -1.83 -15.53 -0.04
C ALA A 51 -1.14 -15.55 -1.41
N TRP A 52 -1.59 -16.44 -2.32
CA TRP A 52 -1.02 -16.51 -3.67
C TRP A 52 -1.43 -15.32 -4.56
N PRO A 53 -2.73 -14.95 -4.64
CA PRO A 53 -3.16 -13.75 -5.35
C PRO A 53 -2.49 -12.47 -4.83
N SER A 54 -2.28 -12.34 -3.53
CA SER A 54 -1.65 -11.14 -2.95
C SER A 54 -0.20 -10.97 -3.37
N VAL A 55 0.55 -12.06 -3.49
CA VAL A 55 1.94 -12.01 -3.96
C VAL A 55 2.01 -11.65 -5.44
N ILE A 56 1.13 -12.21 -6.27
CA ILE A 56 1.04 -11.86 -7.70
C ILE A 56 0.68 -10.37 -7.86
N PHE A 57 -0.24 -9.89 -7.03
CA PHE A 57 -0.65 -8.50 -7.03
C PHE A 57 0.48 -7.56 -6.56
N GLY A 58 1.18 -7.92 -5.49
CA GLY A 58 2.38 -7.20 -5.02
C GLY A 58 3.52 -7.21 -6.04
N LEU A 59 3.71 -8.33 -6.76
CA LEU A 59 4.70 -8.44 -7.84
C LEU A 59 4.33 -7.54 -9.01
N SER A 60 3.06 -7.55 -9.42
CA SER A 60 2.55 -6.65 -10.45
C SER A 60 2.73 -5.19 -10.06
N SER A 61 2.54 -4.85 -8.78
CA SER A 61 2.86 -3.52 -8.24
C SER A 61 4.35 -3.21 -8.33
N SER A 62 5.22 -4.12 -7.94
CA SER A 62 6.68 -3.91 -7.99
C SER A 62 7.23 -3.73 -9.42
N ILE A 63 6.64 -4.41 -10.41
CA ILE A 63 7.05 -4.29 -11.82
C ILE A 63 6.56 -2.98 -12.42
N ASN A 64 5.35 -2.54 -12.05
CA ASN A 64 4.77 -1.28 -12.52
C ASN A 64 5.27 -0.05 -11.73
N ALA A 65 5.91 -0.26 -10.58
CA ALA A 65 6.53 0.79 -9.77
C ALA A 65 7.86 1.22 -10.40
N HIS A 66 7.79 2.26 -11.23
CA HIS A 66 8.99 2.84 -11.82
C HIS A 66 9.73 3.69 -10.76
N PRO A 67 10.98 3.36 -10.37
CA PRO A 67 11.69 4.05 -9.28
C PRO A 67 11.97 5.53 -9.56
N LEU A 68 11.91 5.98 -10.82
CA LEU A 68 12.00 7.40 -11.18
C LEU A 68 10.71 8.19 -10.84
N ARG A 69 9.58 7.52 -10.58
CA ARG A 69 8.29 8.11 -10.22
C ARG A 69 7.97 8.02 -8.73
N THR A 70 8.72 7.21 -7.98
CA THR A 70 8.58 7.05 -6.52
C THR A 70 9.54 8.02 -5.84
N LYS A 71 9.13 9.29 -5.70
CA LYS A 71 9.88 10.27 -4.89
C LYS A 71 9.09 10.66 -3.64
N GLU A 72 9.73 10.45 -2.50
CA GLU A 72 9.49 10.88 -1.11
C GLU A 72 8.12 10.73 -0.43
N GLY A 73 7.01 10.48 -1.13
CA GLY A 73 5.70 10.26 -0.48
C GLY A 73 4.93 9.01 -0.91
N GLY A 74 5.28 8.41 -2.05
CA GLY A 74 4.67 7.17 -2.53
C GLY A 74 5.18 5.94 -1.77
N GLY A 75 4.26 5.16 -1.18
CA GLY A 75 4.57 3.91 -0.50
C GLY A 75 5.47 3.02 -1.37
N SER A 76 6.65 2.70 -0.88
CA SER A 76 7.65 1.99 -1.68
C SER A 76 7.15 0.58 -2.02
N ALA A 77 7.15 0.26 -3.32
CA ALA A 77 6.62 -1.02 -3.81
C ALA A 77 7.44 -2.24 -3.33
N LEU A 78 8.71 -2.02 -3.02
CA LEU A 78 9.64 -3.08 -2.60
C LEU A 78 9.33 -3.56 -1.16
N PRO A 79 9.11 -2.68 -0.17
CA PRO A 79 8.54 -3.07 1.13
C PRO A 79 7.15 -3.71 1.04
N ASN A 80 6.27 -3.24 0.15
CA ASN A 80 4.95 -3.84 -0.02
C ASN A 80 5.02 -5.28 -0.57
N LEU A 81 5.89 -5.53 -1.55
CA LEU A 81 6.21 -6.87 -2.04
C LEU A 81 6.75 -7.76 -0.91
N ALA A 82 7.73 -7.25 -0.15
CA ALA A 82 8.33 -7.98 0.95
C ALA A 82 7.28 -8.37 2.00
N LEU A 83 6.36 -7.47 2.34
CA LEU A 83 5.23 -7.75 3.23
C LEU A 83 4.33 -8.86 2.70
N CYS A 84 3.96 -8.82 1.42
CA CYS A 84 3.13 -9.86 0.79
C CYS A 84 3.81 -11.23 0.82
N VAL A 85 5.13 -11.29 0.57
CA VAL A 85 5.92 -12.53 0.65
C VAL A 85 5.99 -13.05 2.08
N MET A 86 6.20 -12.17 3.06
CA MET A 86 6.22 -12.56 4.48
C MET A 86 4.86 -13.04 4.98
N ALA A 87 3.77 -12.44 4.51
CA ALA A 87 2.41 -12.91 4.79
C ALA A 87 2.16 -14.31 4.23
N LEU A 88 2.72 -14.62 3.05
CA LEU A 88 2.68 -15.98 2.49
C LEU A 88 3.41 -16.94 3.43
N PHE A 89 4.66 -16.67 3.81
CA PHE A 89 5.39 -17.51 4.77
C PHE A 89 4.62 -17.70 6.09
N ALA A 90 4.11 -16.61 6.67
CA ALA A 90 3.32 -16.63 7.90
C ALA A 90 2.06 -17.51 7.80
N SER A 91 1.42 -17.57 6.62
CA SER A 91 0.26 -18.45 6.40
C SER A 91 0.61 -19.95 6.42
N TYR A 92 1.87 -20.31 6.14
CA TYR A 92 2.34 -21.71 6.16
C TYR A 92 2.88 -22.16 7.53
N ILE A 93 3.24 -21.23 8.42
CA ILE A 93 3.75 -21.55 9.77
C ILE A 93 2.79 -22.46 10.59
N PRO A 94 1.46 -22.21 10.65
CA PRO A 94 0.54 -23.04 11.42
C PRO A 94 0.51 -24.50 10.95
N LEU A 95 0.77 -24.74 9.65
CA LEU A 95 0.77 -26.06 9.05
C LEU A 95 1.99 -26.89 9.47
N LEU A 96 3.12 -26.22 9.77
CA LEU A 96 4.33 -26.85 10.29
C LEU A 96 4.30 -27.03 11.81
N MET A 97 3.58 -26.16 12.53
CA MET A 97 3.54 -26.15 13.99
C MET A 97 2.38 -26.99 14.57
N ILE A 98 1.29 -27.15 13.81
CA ILE A 98 0.17 -28.03 14.15
C ILE A 98 0.37 -29.34 13.38
N SER A 99 1.13 -30.26 13.97
CA SER A 99 1.01 -31.67 13.63
C SER A 99 -0.40 -32.12 14.01
N ASN A 100 -1.22 -32.53 13.04
CA ASN A 100 -2.57 -33.02 13.27
C ASN A 100 -2.57 -34.15 14.31
N PHE A 101 -2.93 -33.85 15.56
CA PHE A 101 -3.29 -34.88 16.51
C PHE A 101 -4.67 -35.42 16.07
N PRO A 102 -4.82 -36.74 15.84
CA PRO A 102 -6.10 -37.31 15.45
C PRO A 102 -7.12 -36.99 16.54
N LYS A 103 -8.23 -36.37 16.12
CA LYS A 103 -9.38 -36.06 16.98
C LYS A 103 -9.90 -37.40 17.53
N GLN A 104 -9.76 -37.64 18.84
CA GLN A 104 -10.28 -38.86 19.46
C GLN A 104 -11.82 -38.83 19.39
N THR A 105 -12.38 -39.58 18.45
CA THR A 105 -13.82 -39.87 18.41
C THR A 105 -14.13 -40.81 19.58
N SER A 106 -14.65 -40.29 20.68
CA SER A 106 -15.22 -41.10 21.74
C SER A 106 -16.49 -41.76 21.22
N THR A 107 -16.44 -43.06 20.94
CA THR A 107 -17.64 -43.88 20.73
C THR A 107 -18.42 -43.97 22.04
N PRO A 108 -19.69 -43.56 22.08
CA PRO A 108 -20.53 -43.77 23.26
C PRO A 108 -20.85 -45.27 23.40
N LEU A 109 -20.66 -45.80 24.62
CA LEU A 109 -21.11 -47.13 25.05
C LEU A 109 -22.56 -47.06 25.52
#